data_AF-A0A1G2RNQ3-F1
#
_entry.id   AF-A0A1G2RNQ3-F1
#
_cell.length_a   1.000
_cell.length_b   1.000
_cell.length_c   1.000
_cell.angle_alpha   90.00
_cell.angle_beta   90.00
_cell.angle_gamma   90.00
#
_symmetry.space_group_name_H-M   'P 1'
#
loop_
_entity.id
_entity.type
_entity.pdbx_description
1 polymer ?
#
loop_
_entity_poly.entity_id
_entity_poly.type
_entity_poly.pdbx_seq_one_letter_code
_entity_poly.pdbx_strand_id
1 'polypeptide(L)'
;MPPTKEVIMEKYKPTALAGVGIIINKDWKVLLIKRRGSHGAGTWAPPGGHIDYGESVKACAKREVREETGIEIKNLRIIGFIEDIFKKDKKHYITIWVKADWKSGEISQNHEEFSEIGWFSWKKLPKPRTLFFEHYLEGRILP
;
A
#
# COMPACT_ATOMS: atom_id res chain seq x y z
N MET A 1 36.16 22.04 -13.06
CA MET A 1 35.32 22.44 -11.90
C MET A 1 34.54 21.21 -11.44
N PRO A 2 34.45 20.94 -10.12
CA PRO A 2 33.51 19.94 -9.63
C PRO A 2 32.08 20.40 -9.96
N PRO A 3 31.16 19.47 -10.29
CA PRO A 3 29.78 19.82 -10.60
C PRO A 3 29.10 20.49 -9.39
N THR A 4 28.20 21.42 -9.65
CA THR A 4 27.40 22.08 -8.61
C THR A 4 26.44 21.08 -7.95
N LYS A 5 25.96 21.38 -6.73
CA LYS A 5 24.98 20.53 -6.02
C LYS A 5 23.72 20.31 -6.85
N GLU A 6 23.25 21.30 -7.62
CA GLU A 6 22.12 21.11 -8.53
C GLU A 6 22.41 20.08 -9.63
N VAL A 7 23.59 20.12 -10.24
CA VAL A 7 24.01 19.16 -11.30
C VAL A 7 24.21 17.75 -10.74
N ILE A 8 24.61 17.62 -9.47
CA ILE A 8 24.67 16.31 -8.79
C ILE A 8 23.24 15.80 -8.50
N MET A 9 22.33 16.64 -8.03
CA MET A 9 20.93 16.26 -7.76
C MET A 9 20.13 15.90 -9.02
N GLU A 10 20.42 16.56 -10.14
CA GLU A 10 19.77 16.29 -11.44
C GLU A 10 20.24 14.96 -12.06
N LYS A 11 21.44 14.50 -11.72
CA LYS A 11 22.05 13.26 -12.22
C LYS A 11 21.62 12.00 -11.45
N TYR A 12 20.91 12.13 -10.32
CA TYR A 12 20.54 11.03 -9.40
C TYR A 12 19.05 11.07 -8.96
N LYS A 13 18.09 11.11 -9.89
CA LYS A 13 16.68 10.81 -9.58
C LYS A 13 16.21 9.60 -10.40
N PRO A 14 16.21 8.40 -9.80
CA PRO A 14 15.02 7.93 -9.07
C PRO A 14 15.38 7.21 -7.75
N THR A 15 14.95 7.76 -6.62
CA THR A 15 14.93 7.04 -5.35
C THR A 15 13.75 6.07 -5.38
N ALA A 16 14.00 4.79 -5.09
CA ALA A 16 12.91 3.86 -4.81
C ALA A 16 12.04 4.46 -3.69
N LEU A 17 10.73 4.49 -3.90
CA LEU A 17 9.78 4.99 -2.91
C LEU A 17 9.38 3.85 -1.98
N ALA A 18 9.37 4.13 -0.68
CA ALA A 18 8.92 3.16 0.32
C ALA A 18 7.46 3.43 0.68
N GLY A 19 6.65 2.36 0.66
CA GLY A 19 5.27 2.40 1.10
C GLY A 19 4.88 1.15 1.88
N VAL A 20 3.66 1.13 2.39
CA VAL A 20 3.09 -0.02 3.09
C VAL A 20 1.88 -0.57 2.35
N GLY A 21 1.73 -1.90 2.36
CA GLY A 21 0.49 -2.58 2.01
C GLY A 21 -0.06 -3.29 3.25
N ILE A 22 -1.30 -2.99 3.65
CA ILE A 22 -1.86 -3.52 4.90
C ILE A 22 -2.91 -4.59 4.63
N ILE A 23 -2.61 -5.82 4.99
CA ILE A 23 -3.57 -6.93 5.02
C ILE A 23 -4.28 -6.92 6.38
N ILE A 24 -5.51 -6.43 6.39
CA ILE A 24 -6.34 -6.36 7.58
C ILE A 24 -7.29 -7.56 7.61
N ASN A 25 -7.21 -8.37 8.65
CA ASN A 25 -8.09 -9.51 8.85
C ASN A 25 -9.29 -9.14 9.74
N LYS A 26 -10.49 -9.46 9.28
CA LYS A 26 -11.74 -9.42 10.05
C LYS A 26 -12.62 -10.58 9.63
N ASP A 27 -12.90 -11.50 10.55
CA ASP A 27 -13.80 -12.64 10.30
C ASP A 27 -13.42 -13.46 9.05
N TRP A 28 -12.12 -13.74 8.86
CA TRP A 28 -11.55 -14.43 7.69
C TRP A 28 -11.74 -13.71 6.34
N LYS A 29 -12.03 -12.40 6.39
CA LYS A 29 -12.08 -11.50 5.24
C LYS A 29 -10.94 -10.50 5.27
N VAL A 30 -10.62 -9.97 4.10
CA VAL A 30 -9.63 -8.91 3.88
C VAL A 30 -10.32 -7.64 3.42
N LEU A 31 -9.88 -6.49 3.93
CA LEU A 31 -10.34 -5.18 3.47
C LEU A 31 -9.63 -4.80 2.17
N LEU A 32 -10.38 -4.39 1.16
CA LEU A 32 -9.83 -3.87 -0.09
C LEU A 32 -10.54 -2.56 -0.49
N ILE A 33 -9.78 -1.70 -1.16
CA ILE A 33 -10.21 -0.44 -1.77
C ILE A 33 -10.05 -0.52 -3.28
N LYS A 34 -10.97 0.09 -4.03
CA LYS A 34 -10.91 0.21 -5.49
C LYS A 34 -10.40 1.58 -5.88
N ARG A 35 -9.17 1.65 -6.41
CA ARG A 35 -8.43 2.90 -6.62
C ARG A 35 -9.07 3.77 -7.71
N ARG A 36 -9.03 5.10 -7.53
CA ARG A 36 -9.42 6.12 -8.53
C ARG A 36 -8.22 6.71 -9.30
N GLY A 37 -7.03 6.73 -8.70
CA GLY A 37 -5.86 7.41 -9.26
C GLY A 37 -5.35 6.85 -10.59
N SER A 38 -4.60 7.67 -11.35
CA SER A 38 -4.10 7.36 -12.71
C SER A 38 -3.29 6.06 -12.83
N HIS A 39 -2.66 5.61 -11.74
CA HIS A 39 -1.98 4.32 -11.67
C HIS A 39 -2.88 3.29 -10.98
N GLY A 40 -3.44 2.39 -11.78
CA GLY A 40 -4.32 1.31 -11.31
C GLY A 40 -5.76 1.75 -11.07
N ALA A 41 -6.25 2.78 -11.76
CA ALA A 41 -7.66 3.16 -11.69
C ALA A 41 -8.57 1.94 -11.95
N GLY A 42 -9.57 1.74 -11.11
CA GLY A 42 -10.50 0.62 -11.18
C GLY A 42 -9.96 -0.71 -10.66
N THR A 43 -8.71 -0.76 -10.20
CA THR A 43 -8.12 -1.97 -9.58
C THR A 43 -8.30 -1.98 -8.07
N TRP A 44 -8.43 -3.19 -7.52
CA TRP A 44 -8.54 -3.45 -6.09
C TRP A 44 -7.17 -3.66 -5.44
N ALA A 45 -6.97 -3.04 -4.29
CA ALA A 45 -5.78 -3.18 -3.46
C ALA A 45 -6.14 -3.19 -1.98
N PRO A 46 -5.30 -3.75 -1.10
CA PRO A 46 -5.36 -3.47 0.33
C PRO A 46 -5.08 -1.97 0.59
N PRO A 47 -5.58 -1.40 1.71
CA PRO A 47 -5.21 -0.07 2.16
C PRO A 47 -3.70 0.10 2.29
N GLY A 48 -3.24 1.35 2.17
CA GLY A 48 -1.84 1.72 2.37
C GLY A 48 -1.35 2.85 1.48
N GLY A 49 -0.15 3.35 1.80
CA GLY A 49 0.42 4.52 1.16
C GLY A 49 1.90 4.66 1.43
N HIS A 50 2.44 5.86 1.22
CA HIS A 50 3.86 6.14 1.41
C HIS A 50 4.21 6.31 2.88
N ILE A 51 5.44 5.92 3.23
CA ILE A 51 5.98 6.18 4.56
C ILE A 51 6.52 7.61 4.59
N ASP A 52 6.05 8.41 5.53
CA ASP A 52 6.52 9.79 5.69
C ASP A 52 7.87 9.86 6.41
N TYR A 53 8.57 10.98 6.23
CA TYR A 53 9.85 11.21 6.90
C TYR A 53 9.70 11.16 8.44
N GLY A 54 10.51 10.34 9.10
CA GLY A 54 10.46 10.14 10.55
C GLY A 54 9.37 9.19 11.02
N GLU A 55 8.56 8.64 10.11
CA GLU A 55 7.47 7.73 10.44
C GLU A 55 7.95 6.27 10.47
N SER A 56 7.54 5.50 11.49
CA SER A 56 7.78 4.06 11.50
C SER A 56 6.78 3.33 10.60
N VAL A 57 7.16 2.17 10.05
CA VAL A 57 6.26 1.32 9.23
C VAL A 57 4.91 1.07 9.91
N LYS A 58 4.91 0.78 11.21
CA LYS A 58 3.67 0.51 11.97
C LYS A 58 2.86 1.78 12.25
N ALA A 59 3.51 2.95 12.34
CA ALA A 59 2.81 4.23 12.45
C ALA A 59 2.13 4.58 11.13
N CYS A 60 2.86 4.47 10.01
CA CYS A 60 2.34 4.64 8.66
C CYS A 60 1.12 3.73 8.41
N ALA A 61 1.24 2.43 8.71
CA ALA A 61 0.14 1.48 8.56
C ALA A 61 -1.12 1.86 9.37
N LYS A 62 -0.97 2.44 10.57
CA LYS A 62 -2.13 2.90 11.37
C LYS A 62 -2.73 4.19 10.80
N ARG A 63 -1.87 5.14 10.41
CA ARG A 63 -2.28 6.41 9.81
C ARG A 63 -3.07 6.17 8.54
N GLU A 64 -2.50 5.46 7.57
CA GLU A 64 -3.12 5.15 6.28
C GLU A 64 -4.47 4.46 6.46
N VAL A 65 -4.54 3.42 7.29
CA VAL A 65 -5.81 2.71 7.54
C VAL A 65 -6.87 3.63 8.15
N ARG A 66 -6.48 4.51 9.08
CA ARG A 66 -7.41 5.45 9.70
C ARG A 66 -7.90 6.50 8.70
N GLU A 67 -6.98 7.09 7.93
CA GLU A 67 -7.26 8.15 6.94
C GLU A 67 -8.14 7.61 5.80
N GLU A 68 -7.77 6.47 5.22
CA GLU A 68 -8.50 5.90 4.08
C GLU A 68 -9.84 5.30 4.49
N THR A 69 -9.91 4.62 5.65
CA THR A 69 -11.05 3.72 5.93
C THR A 69 -11.86 4.09 7.17
N GLY A 70 -11.33 4.95 8.04
CA GLY A 70 -11.97 5.32 9.31
C GLY A 70 -11.92 4.25 10.41
N ILE A 71 -11.30 3.08 10.17
CA ILE A 71 -11.22 2.00 11.14
C ILE A 71 -9.90 2.03 11.94
N GLU A 72 -9.89 1.27 13.04
CA GLU A 72 -8.70 1.06 13.87
C GLU A 72 -8.21 -0.39 13.75
N ILE A 73 -6.90 -0.58 13.82
CA ILE A 73 -6.25 -1.90 13.71
C ILE A 73 -5.34 -2.22 14.90
N LYS A 74 -5.11 -3.52 15.15
CA LYS A 74 -4.27 -4.06 16.23
C LYS A 74 -3.41 -5.23 15.74
N ASN A 75 -2.51 -5.71 16.61
CA ASN A 75 -1.64 -6.87 16.36
C ASN A 75 -0.77 -6.76 15.08
N LEU A 76 -0.25 -5.56 14.81
CA LEU A 76 0.53 -5.29 13.60
C LEU A 76 1.84 -6.09 13.56
N ARG A 77 2.03 -6.83 12.47
CA ARG A 77 3.22 -7.61 12.16
C ARG A 77 3.72 -7.26 10.76
N ILE A 78 4.99 -6.86 10.67
CA ILE A 78 5.68 -6.73 9.38
C ILE A 78 5.98 -8.15 8.91
N ILE A 79 5.64 -8.48 7.67
CA ILE A 79 5.83 -9.82 7.13
C ILE A 79 6.95 -9.91 6.09
N GLY A 80 7.47 -8.76 5.64
CA GLY A 80 8.49 -8.67 4.60
C GLY A 80 8.19 -7.51 3.64
N PHE A 81 8.82 -7.52 2.48
CA PHE A 81 8.62 -6.51 1.45
C PHE A 81 8.52 -7.12 0.05
N ILE A 82 8.00 -6.35 -0.90
CA ILE A 82 8.01 -6.65 -2.33
C ILE A 82 8.61 -5.45 -3.05
N GLU A 83 9.54 -5.71 -3.97
CA GLU A 83 10.13 -4.72 -4.87
C GLU A 83 9.41 -4.77 -6.22
N ASP A 84 8.81 -3.65 -6.61
CA ASP A 84 8.10 -3.50 -7.87
C ASP A 84 8.75 -2.40 -8.73
N ILE A 85 9.29 -2.80 -9.88
CA ILE A 85 9.91 -1.90 -10.88
C ILE A 85 8.98 -1.75 -12.08
N PHE A 86 8.28 -0.63 -12.15
CA PHE A 86 7.39 -0.26 -13.25
C PHE A 86 8.17 0.46 -14.34
N LYS A 87 8.83 -0.30 -15.23
CA LYS A 87 9.69 0.25 -16.29
C LYS A 87 9.00 1.29 -17.18
N LYS A 88 7.73 1.06 -17.54
CA LYS A 88 6.95 1.97 -18.39
C LYS A 88 6.68 3.31 -17.71
N ASP A 89 6.34 3.26 -16.42
CA ASP A 89 5.98 4.44 -15.63
C ASP A 89 7.21 5.11 -14.99
N LYS A 90 8.40 4.53 -15.17
CA LYS A 90 9.67 4.93 -14.52
C LYS A 90 9.52 5.02 -13.00
N LYS A 91 8.76 4.09 -12.40
CA LYS A 91 8.56 4.01 -10.95
C LYS A 91 9.24 2.78 -10.36
N HIS A 92 9.73 2.94 -9.14
CA HIS A 92 10.32 1.89 -8.35
C HIS A 92 9.77 2.00 -6.93
N TYR A 93 9.04 0.97 -6.49
CA TYR A 93 8.46 0.89 -5.16
C TYR A 93 9.02 -0.28 -4.37
N ILE A 94 9.36 0.00 -3.11
CA ILE A 94 9.52 -1.02 -2.07
C ILE A 94 8.27 -0.98 -1.22
N THR A 95 7.42 -2.00 -1.35
CA THR A 95 6.18 -2.13 -0.58
C THR A 95 6.43 -3.03 0.61
N ILE A 96 6.47 -2.47 1.81
CA ILE A 96 6.58 -3.21 3.07
C ILE A 96 5.20 -3.72 3.45
N TRP A 97 5.06 -5.04 3.57
CA TRP A 97 3.77 -5.64 3.87
C TRP A 97 3.57 -5.78 5.37
N VAL A 98 2.37 -5.38 5.82
CA VAL A 98 1.96 -5.46 7.22
C VAL A 98 0.68 -6.28 7.31
N LYS A 99 0.65 -7.27 8.21
CA LYS A 99 -0.60 -7.93 8.63
C LYS A 99 -1.10 -7.28 9.91
N ALA A 100 -2.40 -7.07 9.99
CA ALA A 100 -3.08 -6.54 11.17
C ALA A 100 -4.46 -7.18 11.34
N ASP A 101 -4.99 -7.10 12.56
CA ASP A 101 -6.36 -7.48 12.85
C ASP A 101 -7.23 -6.23 12.99
N TRP A 102 -8.47 -6.29 12.51
CA TRP A 102 -9.46 -5.26 12.80
C TRP A 102 -9.68 -5.12 14.30
N LYS A 103 -9.75 -3.87 14.79
CA LYS A 103 -9.99 -3.56 16.20
C LYS A 103 -11.39 -2.99 16.42
N SER A 104 -11.75 -1.94 15.70
CA SER A 104 -12.99 -1.18 15.88
C SER A 104 -13.25 -0.24 14.69
N GLY A 105 -14.42 0.40 14.66
CA GLY A 105 -14.80 1.38 13.65
C GLY A 105 -15.55 0.77 12.47
N GLU A 106 -16.27 1.64 11.76
CA GLU A 106 -17.01 1.32 10.54
C GLU A 106 -16.31 1.94 9.33
N ILE A 107 -16.46 1.30 8.17
CA ILE A 107 -15.82 1.76 6.95
C ILE A 107 -16.47 3.07 6.50
N SER A 108 -15.67 4.12 6.35
CA SER A 108 -16.05 5.32 5.62
C SER A 108 -15.84 5.11 4.11
N GLN A 109 -16.83 5.46 3.30
CA GLN A 109 -16.73 5.42 1.83
C GLN A 109 -16.28 6.76 1.21
N ASN A 110 -16.16 7.82 2.02
CA ASN A 110 -15.82 9.16 1.54
C ASN A 110 -14.31 9.40 1.57
N HIS A 111 -13.61 8.91 0.56
CA HIS A 111 -12.21 9.24 0.31
C HIS A 111 -12.01 9.57 -1.17
N GLU A 112 -11.11 10.51 -1.48
CA GLU A 112 -10.89 10.97 -2.86
C GLU A 112 -10.11 9.92 -3.70
N GLU A 113 -9.28 9.09 -3.05
CA GLU A 113 -8.36 8.18 -3.73
C GLU A 113 -8.97 6.84 -4.17
N PHE A 114 -10.16 6.47 -3.69
CA PHE A 114 -10.83 5.22 -4.04
C PHE A 114 -12.34 5.39 -4.24
N SER A 115 -12.93 4.56 -5.12
CA SER A 115 -14.34 4.62 -5.48
C SER A 115 -15.22 3.67 -4.68
N GLU A 116 -14.65 2.57 -4.19
CA GLU A 116 -15.36 1.53 -3.47
C GLU A 116 -14.42 0.95 -2.40
N ILE A 117 -14.99 0.42 -1.33
CA ILE A 117 -14.27 -0.22 -0.23
C ILE A 117 -15.14 -1.35 0.34
N GLY A 118 -14.53 -2.48 0.71
CA GLY A 118 -15.28 -3.60 1.24
C GLY A 118 -14.46 -4.75 1.80
N TRP A 119 -15.13 -5.59 2.59
CA TRP A 119 -14.58 -6.84 3.13
C TRP A 119 -14.83 -8.01 2.17
N PHE A 120 -13.77 -8.66 1.72
CA PHE A 120 -13.83 -9.76 0.76
C PHE A 120 -13.30 -11.06 1.34
N SER A 121 -13.92 -12.17 0.96
CA SER A 121 -13.35 -13.49 1.26
C SER A 121 -12.12 -13.75 0.40
N TRP A 122 -11.08 -14.36 0.97
CA TRP A 122 -9.89 -14.82 0.23
C TRP A 122 -10.23 -15.76 -0.94
N LYS A 123 -11.36 -16.48 -0.88
CA LYS A 123 -11.82 -17.36 -1.96
C LYS A 123 -12.53 -16.63 -3.11
N LYS A 124 -12.94 -15.38 -2.89
CA LYS A 124 -13.71 -14.57 -3.84
C LYS A 124 -13.23 -13.12 -3.83
N LEU A 125 -11.94 -12.94 -4.11
CA LEU A 125 -11.35 -11.61 -4.23
C LEU A 125 -11.85 -10.92 -5.51
N PRO A 126 -12.14 -9.61 -5.46
CA PRO A 126 -12.57 -8.85 -6.61
C PRO A 126 -11.43 -8.71 -7.63
N LYS A 127 -11.80 -8.36 -8.87
CA LYS A 127 -10.90 -8.14 -10.01
C LYS A 127 -11.31 -6.85 -10.75
N PRO A 128 -10.38 -6.18 -11.47
CA PRO A 128 -8.93 -6.43 -11.50
C PRO A 128 -8.23 -5.99 -10.19
N ARG A 129 -7.00 -6.45 -9.92
CA ARG A 129 -6.20 -6.06 -8.74
C ARG A 129 -4.92 -5.33 -9.16
N THR A 130 -4.33 -4.59 -8.23
CA THR A 130 -3.02 -3.96 -8.46
C THR A 130 -1.91 -5.00 -8.59
N LEU A 131 -0.85 -4.67 -9.35
CA LEU A 131 0.30 -5.56 -9.56
C LEU A 131 0.94 -6.00 -8.24
N PHE A 132 1.22 -5.06 -7.33
CA PHE A 132 1.82 -5.36 -6.03
C PHE A 132 0.95 -6.31 -5.20
N PHE A 133 -0.38 -6.20 -5.30
CA PHE A 133 -1.27 -7.12 -4.59
C PHE A 133 -1.32 -8.50 -5.24
N GLU A 134 -1.26 -8.60 -6.56
CA GLU A 134 -1.08 -9.90 -7.24
C GLU A 134 0.25 -10.54 -6.83
N HIS A 135 1.35 -9.79 -6.79
CA HIS A 135 2.65 -10.30 -6.33
C HIS A 135 2.62 -10.79 -4.87
N TYR A 136 1.86 -10.10 -3.99
CA TYR A 136 1.60 -10.59 -2.64
C TYR A 136 0.86 -11.94 -2.64
N LEU A 137 -0.20 -12.06 -3.45
CA LEU A 137 -0.99 -13.30 -3.55
C LEU A 137 -0.19 -14.47 -4.12
N GLU A 138 0.77 -14.18 -4.99
CA GLU A 138 1.71 -15.16 -5.56
C GLU A 138 2.84 -15.53 -4.59
N GLY A 139 2.90 -14.92 -3.41
CA GLY A 139 3.89 -15.25 -2.38
C GLY A 139 5.28 -14.69 -2.65
N ARG A 140 5.41 -13.61 -3.43
CA ARG A 140 6.70 -12.99 -3.78
C ARG A 140 7.33 -12.14 -2.66
N ILE A 141 6.88 -12.33 -1.42
CA ILE A 141 7.36 -11.57 -0.27
C ILE A 141 8.80 -11.98 0.04
N LEU A 142 9.68 -10.98 0.12
CA LEU A 142 11.05 -11.13 0.58
C LEU A 142 11.12 -10.88 2.10
N PRO A 143 11.94 -11.65 2.85
CA PRO A 143 12.09 -11.52 4.29
C PRO A 143 12.69 -10.16 4.70
#